data_AF-A0A2J7PFH0-F1
#
_entry.id   AF-A0A2J7PFH0-F1
#
_cell.length_a   1.000
_cell.length_b   1.000
_cell.length_c   1.000
_cell.angle_alpha   90.00
_cell.angle_beta   90.00
_cell.angle_gamma   90.00
#
_symmetry.space_group_name_H-M   'P 1'
#
loop_
_entity.id
_entity.type
_entity.pdbx_description
1 polymer ?
#
loop_
_entity_poly.entity_id
_entity_poly.type
_entity_poly.pdbx_seq_one_letter_code
_entity_poly.pdbx_strand_id
1 'polypeptide(L)'
;MNSKNKNIRDLYRGINDFKRGCQPSSNLVKDENGDLPADSHNILNKWSNYFSQLLNVRRVSDVRQTEIHTAEPLVSNPSPFELESAIAKLKRYKSPGKLPLEGIVMILDDLARTGNAEPLDKQKHRWHIYWHTLEEWADLVYSWVQSCGMANAVCTIYEITEGDNTIDEEFHGLDNEVMIKVLQTLGASKKAELFDDNQGVKFF
;
A
#
# COMPACT_ATOMS: atom_id res chain seq x y z
N MET A 1 41.34 19.08 29.06
CA MET A 1 40.88 17.69 29.29
C MET A 1 39.36 17.65 29.44
N ASN A 2 38.59 17.25 28.42
CA ASN A 2 37.18 16.86 28.60
C ASN A 2 36.69 15.91 27.49
N SER A 3 37.52 14.92 27.12
CA SER A 3 37.23 13.94 26.06
C SER A 3 36.19 12.89 26.48
N LYS A 4 35.99 12.68 27.79
CA LYS A 4 35.11 11.62 28.32
C LYS A 4 33.61 11.94 28.25
N ASN A 5 33.20 13.21 28.21
CA ASN A 5 31.80 13.63 28.21
C ASN A 5 31.13 13.65 26.82
N LYS A 6 31.92 13.72 25.74
CA LYS A 6 31.40 13.70 24.37
C LYS A 6 30.88 12.30 24.00
N ASN A 7 31.64 11.28 24.41
CA ASN A 7 31.35 9.87 24.14
C ASN A 7 30.04 9.37 24.77
N ILE A 8 29.70 9.81 25.98
CA ILE A 8 28.47 9.39 26.66
C ILE A 8 27.23 10.01 26.01
N ARG A 9 27.28 11.29 25.62
CA ARG A 9 26.16 11.91 24.90
C ARG A 9 25.96 11.30 23.51
N ASP A 10 27.04 10.94 22.84
CA ASP A 10 26.96 10.28 21.53
C ASP A 10 26.45 8.85 21.66
N LEU A 11 26.81 8.14 22.73
CA LEU A 11 26.25 6.83 23.09
C LEU A 11 24.74 6.92 23.40
N TYR A 12 24.31 7.86 24.23
CA TYR A 12 22.89 8.06 24.52
C TYR A 12 22.12 8.53 23.29
N ARG A 13 22.72 9.33 22.41
CA ARG A 13 22.12 9.73 21.14
C ARG A 13 21.92 8.53 20.22
N GLY A 14 22.94 7.69 20.06
CA GLY A 14 22.84 6.44 19.28
C GLY A 14 21.82 5.46 19.86
N ILE A 15 21.73 5.32 21.19
CA ILE A 15 20.71 4.49 21.84
C ILE A 15 19.31 5.11 21.69
N ASN A 16 19.20 6.43 21.72
CA ASN A 16 17.92 7.12 21.54
C ASN A 16 17.47 7.09 20.08
N ASP A 17 18.39 7.15 19.12
CA ASP A 17 18.13 6.97 17.69
C ASP A 17 17.76 5.51 17.39
N PHE A 18 18.39 4.53 18.06
CA PHE A 18 18.03 3.11 18.00
C PHE A 18 16.67 2.79 18.66
N LYS A 19 16.31 3.50 19.75
CA LYS A 19 14.97 3.45 20.36
C LYS A 19 13.92 4.25 19.60
N ARG A 20 14.34 5.16 18.72
CA ARG A 20 13.50 5.88 17.76
C ARG A 20 13.42 5.11 16.44
N GLY A 21 13.04 3.83 16.51
CA GLY A 21 12.47 3.16 15.35
C GLY A 21 11.24 3.91 14.82
N CYS A 22 10.65 3.38 13.73
CA CYS A 22 9.52 3.98 13.01
C CYS A 22 8.56 4.72 13.92
N GLN A 23 8.53 6.04 13.78
CA GLN A 23 7.60 6.89 14.51
C GLN A 23 6.26 6.83 13.78
N PRO A 24 5.18 6.34 14.39
CA PRO A 24 3.87 6.36 13.76
C PRO A 24 3.52 7.79 13.35
N SER A 25 3.27 8.00 12.06
CA SER A 25 2.81 9.29 11.56
C SER A 25 1.38 9.52 12.05
N SER A 26 1.23 10.23 13.16
CA SER A 26 -0.08 10.64 13.62
C SER A 26 -0.57 11.75 12.67
N ASN A 27 -1.39 11.40 11.68
CA ASN A 27 -2.12 12.37 10.85
C ASN A 27 -3.27 12.99 11.67
N LEU A 28 -2.91 13.68 12.75
CA LEU A 28 -3.85 14.41 13.58
C LEU A 28 -4.19 15.74 12.88
N VAL A 29 -5.48 16.03 12.81
CA VAL A 29 -6.02 17.24 12.19
C VAL A 29 -5.61 18.43 13.07
N LYS A 30 -4.56 19.18 12.69
CA LYS A 30 -4.06 20.37 13.43
C LYS A 30 -4.50 21.68 12.81
N ASP A 31 -5.09 22.60 13.56
CA ASP A 31 -5.55 23.90 13.06
C ASP A 31 -4.43 24.76 12.41
N GLU A 32 -4.78 25.95 11.94
CA GLU A 32 -3.84 26.88 11.28
C GLU A 32 -2.67 27.33 12.17
N ASN A 33 -2.79 27.17 13.49
CA ASN A 33 -1.75 27.47 14.47
C ASN A 33 -0.97 26.21 14.90
N GLY A 34 -1.33 25.04 14.40
CA GLY A 34 -0.68 23.76 14.72
C GLY A 34 -1.28 23.04 15.93
N ASP A 35 -2.37 23.55 16.51
CA ASP A 35 -3.02 23.01 17.69
C ASP A 35 -4.09 21.97 17.34
N LEU A 36 -4.38 21.06 18.27
CA LEU A 36 -5.42 20.03 18.10
C LEU A 36 -6.80 20.64 18.39
N PRO A 37 -7.71 20.75 17.40
CA PRO A 37 -9.06 21.24 17.63
C PRO A 37 -9.83 20.19 18.44
N ALA A 38 -10.13 20.50 19.70
CA ALA A 38 -10.93 19.65 20.59
C ALA A 38 -12.45 19.83 20.38
N ASP A 39 -12.87 20.85 19.64
CA ASP A 39 -14.27 21.14 19.38
C ASP A 39 -14.77 20.47 18.10
N SER A 40 -15.89 19.75 18.22
CA SER A 40 -16.55 19.01 17.14
C SER A 40 -16.93 19.91 15.97
N HIS A 41 -17.29 21.18 16.24
CA HIS A 41 -17.67 22.12 15.19
C HIS A 41 -16.47 22.54 14.33
N ASN A 42 -15.31 22.76 14.94
CA ASN A 42 -14.07 23.10 14.24
C ASN A 42 -13.55 21.93 13.40
N ILE A 43 -13.68 20.70 13.89
CA ILE A 43 -13.32 19.50 13.13
C ILE A 43 -14.17 19.42 11.86
N LEU A 44 -15.50 19.58 11.97
CA LEU A 44 -16.42 19.51 10.83
C LEU A 44 -16.16 20.60 9.77
N ASN A 45 -15.97 21.85 10.20
CA ASN A 45 -15.65 22.95 9.28
C ASN A 45 -14.34 22.70 8.53
N LYS A 46 -13.36 22.12 9.22
CA LYS A 46 -12.08 21.82 8.60
C LYS A 46 -12.18 20.68 7.58
N TRP A 47 -12.95 19.64 7.88
CA TRP A 47 -13.29 18.60 6.90
C TRP A 47 -14.01 19.18 5.70
N SER A 48 -14.99 20.08 5.90
CA SER A 48 -15.72 20.74 4.82
C SER A 48 -14.80 21.55 3.91
N ASN A 49 -13.85 22.29 4.49
CA ASN A 49 -12.86 23.07 3.73
C ASN A 49 -11.88 22.19 2.97
N TYR A 50 -11.38 21.12 3.60
CA TYR A 50 -10.47 20.16 2.97
C TYR A 50 -11.14 19.46 1.78
N PHE A 51 -12.38 18.99 1.94
CA PHE A 51 -13.16 18.41 0.85
C PHE A 51 -13.43 19.41 -0.27
N SER A 52 -13.74 20.67 0.07
CA SER A 52 -13.96 21.71 -0.93
C SER A 52 -12.70 21.99 -1.75
N GLN A 53 -11.52 21.95 -1.14
CA GLN A 53 -10.24 22.11 -1.84
C GLN A 53 -9.91 20.91 -2.74
N LEU A 54 -10.17 19.69 -2.28
CA LEU A 54 -9.93 18.48 -3.08
C LEU A 54 -10.89 18.37 -4.27
N LEU A 55 -12.18 18.65 -4.05
CA LEU A 55 -13.23 18.42 -5.05
C LEU A 55 -13.42 19.61 -6.00
N ASN A 56 -13.05 20.82 -5.60
CA ASN A 56 -13.13 22.02 -6.44
C ASN A 56 -11.76 22.47 -6.98
N VAL A 57 -10.85 21.54 -7.23
CA VAL A 57 -9.68 21.85 -8.07
C VAL A 57 -10.21 22.16 -9.47
N ARG A 58 -10.37 23.45 -9.78
CA ARG A 58 -10.45 23.90 -11.17
C ARG A 58 -9.11 23.54 -11.82
N ARG A 59 -9.05 22.35 -12.43
CA ARG A 59 -8.02 22.10 -13.43
C ARG A 59 -8.25 23.14 -14.52
N VAL A 60 -7.34 24.11 -14.60
CA VAL A 60 -7.05 24.72 -15.89
C VAL A 60 -6.44 23.60 -16.71
N SER A 61 -7.30 22.86 -17.39
CA SER A 61 -6.87 21.84 -18.33
C SER A 61 -6.43 22.57 -19.58
N ASP A 62 -5.12 22.80 -19.74
CA ASP A 62 -4.48 22.83 -21.07
C ASP A 62 -4.51 21.40 -21.67
N VAL A 63 -5.71 20.83 -21.72
CA VAL A 63 -5.99 19.64 -22.51
C VAL A 63 -6.29 20.20 -23.88
N ARG A 64 -5.33 20.04 -24.80
CA ARG A 64 -5.66 20.11 -26.23
C ARG A 64 -6.85 19.19 -26.40
N GLN A 65 -7.99 19.75 -26.81
CA GLN A 65 -9.15 18.97 -27.21
C GLN A 65 -8.68 18.05 -28.34
N THR A 66 -8.34 16.81 -28.01
CA THR A 66 -8.43 15.73 -28.98
C THR A 66 -9.91 15.62 -29.30
N GLU A 67 -10.33 16.22 -30.41
CA GLU A 67 -11.63 15.97 -31.02
C GLU A 67 -11.65 14.51 -31.45
N ILE A 68 -12.13 13.65 -30.55
CA ILE A 68 -12.40 12.25 -30.86
C ILE A 68 -13.72 12.26 -31.63
N HIS A 69 -13.65 12.15 -32.96
CA HIS A 69 -14.83 11.91 -33.78
C HIS A 69 -15.27 10.45 -33.62
N THR A 70 -16.00 10.15 -32.54
CA THR A 70 -16.63 8.83 -32.36
C THR A 70 -17.88 8.75 -33.26
N ALA A 71 -18.03 7.65 -33.99
CA ALA A 71 -19.23 7.33 -34.79
C ALA A 71 -20.43 6.92 -33.91
N GLU A 72 -20.59 7.54 -32.75
CA GLU A 72 -21.70 7.25 -31.85
C GLU A 72 -22.99 7.84 -32.45
N PRO A 73 -24.03 7.01 -32.68
CA PRO A 73 -25.33 7.52 -33.07
C PRO A 73 -25.79 8.58 -32.06
N LEU A 74 -26.31 9.72 -32.54
CA LEU A 74 -26.98 10.70 -31.70
C LEU A 74 -28.24 10.05 -31.10
N VAL A 75 -28.09 9.40 -29.96
CA VAL A 75 -29.21 8.85 -29.21
C VAL A 75 -29.94 10.02 -28.58
N SER A 76 -31.21 10.20 -28.93
CA SER A 76 -32.08 11.20 -28.32
C SER A 76 -32.10 11.01 -26.80
N ASN A 77 -32.04 12.12 -26.07
CA ASN A 77 -32.02 12.11 -24.61
C ASN A 77 -33.23 11.30 -24.09
N PRO A 78 -33.02 10.28 -23.24
CA PRO A 78 -34.10 9.39 -22.83
C PRO A 78 -35.17 10.18 -22.08
N SER A 79 -36.43 9.80 -22.30
CA SER A 79 -37.53 10.43 -21.58
C SER A 79 -37.40 10.17 -20.07
N PRO A 80 -37.90 11.07 -19.21
CA PRO A 80 -37.90 10.86 -17.77
C PRO A 80 -38.52 9.51 -17.35
N PHE A 81 -39.51 9.03 -18.12
CA PHE A 81 -40.18 7.75 -17.90
C PHE A 81 -39.30 6.54 -18.27
N GLU A 82 -38.54 6.61 -19.36
CA GLU A 82 -37.56 5.56 -19.71
C GLU A 82 -36.43 5.51 -18.69
N LEU A 83 -35.99 6.68 -18.21
CA LEU A 83 -35.00 6.79 -17.15
C LEU A 83 -35.52 6.14 -15.87
N GLU A 84 -36.75 6.46 -15.45
CA GLU A 84 -37.37 5.85 -14.26
C GLU A 84 -37.61 4.35 -14.44
N SER A 85 -38.04 3.89 -15.63
CA SER A 85 -38.19 2.47 -15.90
C SER A 85 -36.84 1.73 -15.89
N ALA A 86 -35.77 2.35 -16.38
CA ALA A 86 -34.43 1.80 -16.35
C ALA A 86 -33.89 1.74 -14.90
N ILE A 87 -34.07 2.82 -14.12
CA ILE A 87 -33.72 2.87 -12.70
C ILE A 87 -34.52 1.83 -11.90
N ALA A 88 -35.80 1.66 -12.19
CA ALA A 88 -36.65 0.64 -11.57
C ALA A 88 -36.22 -0.80 -11.94
N LYS A 89 -35.67 -1.00 -13.14
CA LYS A 89 -35.07 -2.29 -13.56
C LYS A 89 -33.73 -2.57 -12.88
N LEU A 90 -33.02 -1.54 -12.43
CA LEU A 90 -31.80 -1.71 -11.63
C LEU A 90 -32.19 -2.18 -10.22
N LYS A 91 -32.18 -3.50 -10.02
CA LYS A 91 -32.41 -4.11 -8.70
C LYS A 91 -31.34 -3.63 -7.70
N ARG A 92 -31.63 -2.58 -6.93
CA ARG A 92 -30.92 -2.16 -5.70
C ARG A 92 -29.39 -2.26 -5.79
N TYR A 93 -28.69 -1.42 -6.55
CA TYR A 93 -27.21 -1.37 -6.58
C TYR A 93 -26.51 -2.74 -6.72
N LYS A 94 -27.19 -3.79 -7.20
CA LYS A 94 -26.60 -5.11 -7.33
C LYS A 94 -25.92 -5.18 -8.68
N SER A 95 -24.64 -5.50 -8.67
CA SER A 95 -23.91 -5.86 -9.88
C SER A 95 -24.67 -6.96 -10.63
N PRO A 96 -24.53 -7.01 -11.97
CA PRO A 96 -25.19 -8.02 -12.80
C PRO A 96 -24.61 -9.41 -12.49
N GLY A 97 -25.13 -10.08 -11.46
CA GLY A 97 -24.76 -11.45 -11.10
C GLY A 97 -23.31 -11.64 -10.62
N LYS A 98 -22.96 -12.89 -10.32
CA LYS A 98 -21.58 -13.31 -10.06
C LYS A 98 -20.84 -13.31 -11.40
N LEU A 99 -19.59 -12.84 -11.42
CA LEU A 99 -18.73 -12.96 -12.58
C LEU A 99 -18.52 -14.46 -12.89
N PRO A 100 -18.63 -14.91 -14.16
CA PRO A 100 -18.32 -16.30 -14.51
C PRO A 100 -16.84 -16.59 -14.22
N LEU A 101 -16.52 -17.86 -13.99
CA LEU A 101 -15.15 -18.30 -13.68
C LEU A 101 -14.13 -17.84 -14.73
N GLU A 102 -14.52 -17.90 -16.00
CA GLU A 102 -13.69 -17.40 -17.12
C GLU A 102 -13.35 -15.92 -16.97
N GLY A 103 -14.33 -15.09 -16.57
CA GLY A 103 -14.10 -13.67 -16.32
C GLY A 103 -13.20 -13.43 -15.10
N ILE A 104 -13.32 -14.25 -14.05
CA ILE A 104 -12.44 -14.16 -12.88
C ILE A 104 -10.99 -14.49 -13.26
N VAL A 105 -10.78 -15.58 -14.00
CA VAL A 105 -9.45 -15.99 -14.46
C VAL A 105 -8.85 -14.94 -15.39
N MET A 106 -9.65 -14.34 -16.28
CA MET A 106 -9.18 -13.26 -17.17
C MET A 106 -8.66 -12.04 -16.38
N ILE A 107 -9.35 -11.65 -15.29
CA ILE A 107 -8.90 -10.55 -14.43
C ILE A 107 -7.62 -10.94 -13.68
N LEU A 108 -7.55 -12.16 -13.14
CA LEU A 108 -6.38 -12.64 -12.42
C LEU A 108 -5.15 -12.76 -13.33
N ASP A 109 -5.34 -13.14 -14.60
CA ASP A 109 -4.29 -13.15 -15.61
C ASP A 109 -3.78 -11.73 -15.94
N ASP A 110 -4.68 -10.75 -16.00
CA ASP A 110 -4.26 -9.35 -16.17
C ASP A 110 -3.50 -8.82 -14.95
N LEU A 111 -3.95 -9.17 -13.74
CA LEU A 111 -3.22 -8.85 -12.50
C LEU A 111 -1.84 -9.50 -12.48
N ALA A 112 -1.72 -10.75 -12.93
CA ALA A 112 -0.43 -11.44 -13.04
C ALA A 112 0.52 -10.76 -14.01
N ARG A 113 0.01 -10.23 -15.13
CA ARG A 113 0.81 -9.44 -16.08
C ARG A 113 1.41 -8.19 -15.44
N THR A 114 0.76 -7.64 -14.42
CA THR A 114 1.25 -6.49 -13.65
C THR A 114 2.10 -6.87 -12.43
N GLY A 115 2.31 -8.15 -12.16
CA GLY A 115 3.05 -8.63 -10.98
C GLY A 115 2.24 -8.67 -9.68
N ASN A 116 0.94 -8.37 -9.73
CA ASN A 116 0.05 -8.27 -8.56
C ASN A 116 -0.72 -9.58 -8.27
N ALA A 117 -0.51 -10.63 -9.05
CA ALA A 117 -1.08 -11.95 -8.77
C ALA A 117 -0.21 -13.07 -9.31
N GLU A 118 -0.28 -14.24 -8.69
CA GLU A 118 0.42 -15.44 -9.15
C GLU A 118 -0.45 -16.69 -8.93
N PRO A 119 -0.61 -17.57 -9.93
CA PRO A 119 -1.33 -18.82 -9.76
C PRO A 119 -0.52 -19.82 -8.93
N LEU A 120 -1.17 -20.42 -7.94
CA LEU A 120 -0.59 -21.44 -7.05
C LEU A 120 -0.65 -22.86 -7.63
N ASP A 121 -1.45 -23.07 -8.67
CA ASP A 121 -1.58 -24.36 -9.33
C ASP A 121 -1.75 -24.19 -10.84
N LYS A 122 -1.43 -25.25 -11.59
CA LYS A 122 -1.56 -25.27 -13.05
C LYS A 122 -3.02 -25.12 -13.52
N GLN A 123 -3.98 -25.43 -12.64
CA GLN A 123 -5.41 -25.34 -12.94
C GLN A 123 -5.97 -23.93 -12.68
N LYS A 124 -5.15 -23.01 -12.15
CA LYS A 124 -5.51 -21.63 -11.77
C LYS A 124 -6.73 -21.56 -10.83
N HIS A 125 -6.88 -22.55 -9.94
CA HIS A 125 -7.95 -22.54 -8.94
C HIS A 125 -7.57 -21.74 -7.69
N ARG A 126 -6.28 -21.67 -7.38
CA ARG A 126 -5.73 -20.88 -6.26
C ARG A 126 -4.74 -19.87 -6.78
N TRP A 127 -4.73 -18.71 -6.12
CA TRP A 127 -3.92 -17.56 -6.49
C TRP A 127 -3.42 -16.87 -5.24
N HIS A 128 -2.19 -16.36 -5.30
CA HIS A 128 -1.82 -15.24 -4.46
C HIS A 128 -2.21 -13.94 -5.17
N ILE A 129 -2.71 -13.01 -4.39
CA ILE A 129 -2.97 -11.64 -4.82
C ILE A 129 -2.12 -10.76 -3.92
N TYR A 130 -1.36 -9.87 -4.54
CA TYR A 130 -0.44 -8.98 -3.85
C TYR A 130 -0.96 -7.55 -3.92
N TRP A 131 -0.83 -6.83 -2.80
CA TRP A 131 -1.18 -5.41 -2.74
C TRP A 131 -0.07 -4.51 -3.30
N HIS A 132 1.18 -4.92 -3.07
CA HIS A 132 2.38 -4.44 -3.73
C HIS A 132 2.99 -5.61 -4.51
N THR A 133 3.72 -5.33 -5.58
CA THR A 133 4.51 -6.35 -6.28
C THR A 133 5.58 -6.95 -5.36
N LEU A 134 6.10 -8.13 -5.69
CA LEU A 134 7.15 -8.77 -4.88
C LEU A 134 8.41 -7.89 -4.80
N GLU A 135 8.70 -7.13 -5.85
CA GLU A 135 9.79 -6.16 -5.92
C GLU A 135 9.56 -4.95 -4.99
N GLU A 136 8.34 -4.39 -4.98
CA GLU A 136 7.99 -3.30 -4.06
C GLU A 136 8.01 -3.75 -2.60
N TRP A 137 7.47 -4.94 -2.32
CA TRP A 137 7.60 -5.55 -0.99
C TRP A 137 9.06 -5.77 -0.59
N ALA A 138 9.89 -6.22 -1.51
CA ALA A 138 11.32 -6.40 -1.28
C ALA A 138 12.00 -5.08 -0.92
N ASP A 139 11.67 -4.01 -1.63
CA ASP A 139 12.21 -2.68 -1.35
C ASP A 139 11.72 -2.13 0.02
N LEU A 140 10.45 -2.36 0.39
CA LEU A 140 9.94 -2.01 1.73
C LEU A 140 10.70 -2.75 2.84
N VAL A 141 10.81 -4.07 2.74
CA VAL A 141 11.54 -4.90 3.72
C VAL A 141 13.00 -4.46 3.82
N TYR A 142 13.66 -4.25 2.68
CA TYR A 142 15.07 -3.86 2.67
C TYR A 142 15.28 -2.44 3.23
N SER A 143 14.38 -1.50 2.93
CA SER A 143 14.39 -0.15 3.51
C SER A 143 14.28 -0.20 5.04
N TRP A 144 13.38 -1.03 5.57
CA TRP A 144 13.25 -1.26 7.01
C TRP A 144 14.56 -1.82 7.60
N VAL A 145 15.12 -2.89 7.02
CA VAL A 145 16.40 -3.49 7.47
C VAL A 145 17.52 -2.44 7.53
N GLN A 146 17.62 -1.58 6.51
CA GLN A 146 18.61 -0.51 6.48
C GLN A 146 18.36 0.53 7.58
N SER A 147 17.11 0.93 7.79
CA SER A 147 16.73 1.92 8.80
C SER A 147 17.02 1.45 10.23
N CYS A 148 16.85 0.15 10.49
CA CYS A 148 17.15 -0.47 11.79
C CYS A 148 18.64 -0.75 12.01
N GLY A 149 19.50 -0.50 11.02
CA GLY A 149 20.92 -0.85 11.09
C GLY A 149 21.17 -2.36 11.13
N MET A 150 20.21 -3.16 10.64
CA MET A 150 20.27 -4.62 10.60
C MET A 150 20.92 -5.15 9.31
N ALA A 151 21.59 -4.28 8.54
CA ALA A 151 22.44 -4.71 7.43
C ALA A 151 23.58 -5.59 7.96
N ASN A 152 23.76 -6.80 7.42
CA ASN A 152 24.61 -7.89 7.92
C ASN A 152 24.08 -8.67 9.14
N ALA A 153 22.87 -8.37 9.62
CA ALA A 153 22.22 -9.18 10.64
C ALA A 153 21.53 -10.40 10.04
N VAL A 154 21.37 -11.41 10.88
CA VAL A 154 20.56 -12.59 10.62
C VAL A 154 19.24 -12.40 11.35
N CYS A 155 18.12 -12.61 10.65
CA CYS A 155 16.78 -12.56 11.21
C CYS A 155 16.02 -13.83 10.83
N THR A 156 15.06 -14.23 11.64
CA THR A 156 14.05 -15.24 11.29
C THR A 156 12.90 -14.59 10.53
N ILE A 157 12.14 -15.38 9.77
CA ILE A 157 10.92 -14.88 9.12
C ILE A 157 9.93 -14.36 10.17
N TYR A 158 9.81 -15.06 11.30
CA TYR A 158 8.95 -14.67 12.41
C TYR A 158 9.27 -13.28 12.96
N GLU A 159 10.56 -12.93 13.11
CA GLU A 159 10.95 -11.58 13.56
C GLU A 159 10.56 -10.48 12.58
N ILE A 160 10.42 -10.80 11.29
CA ILE A 160 10.04 -9.85 10.25
C ILE A 160 8.51 -9.74 10.16
N THR A 161 7.80 -10.87 10.13
CA THR A 161 6.34 -10.90 9.94
C THR A 161 5.56 -10.69 11.22
N GLU A 162 6.07 -11.12 12.38
CA GLU A 162 5.36 -11.11 13.66
C GLU A 162 6.15 -10.44 14.80
N GLY A 163 7.33 -9.88 14.51
CA GLY A 163 8.16 -9.25 15.52
C GLY A 163 7.63 -7.91 16.03
N ASP A 164 7.94 -7.59 17.29
CA ASP A 164 7.57 -6.31 17.91
C ASP A 164 8.14 -5.08 17.18
N ASN A 165 9.26 -5.27 16.46
CA ASN A 165 9.95 -4.20 15.73
C ASN A 165 9.30 -3.87 14.37
N THR A 166 8.34 -4.68 13.91
CA THR A 166 7.71 -4.51 12.59
C THR A 166 6.25 -4.12 12.66
N ILE A 167 5.66 -3.94 13.84
CA ILE A 167 4.21 -3.66 14.03
C ILE A 167 3.70 -2.48 13.17
N ASP A 168 4.53 -1.46 12.95
CA ASP A 168 4.18 -0.28 12.16
C ASP A 168 4.52 -0.41 10.66
N GLU A 169 5.11 -1.52 10.24
CA GLU A 169 5.48 -1.80 8.85
C GLU A 169 4.32 -2.47 8.10
N GLU A 170 4.17 -2.13 6.81
CA GLU A 170 3.08 -2.67 5.98
C GLU A 170 3.17 -4.18 5.77
N PHE A 171 4.38 -4.75 5.88
CA PHE A 171 4.63 -6.19 5.71
C PHE A 171 4.45 -6.98 7.02
N HIS A 172 4.05 -6.32 8.12
CA HIS A 172 3.67 -7.01 9.35
C HIS A 172 2.43 -7.88 9.12
N GLY A 173 2.49 -9.13 9.58
CA GLY A 173 1.47 -10.14 9.34
C GLY A 173 1.40 -10.64 7.90
N LEU A 174 2.38 -10.31 7.05
CA LEU A 174 2.45 -10.87 5.70
C LEU A 174 2.59 -12.39 5.78
N ASP A 175 1.82 -13.10 4.94
CA ASP A 175 1.87 -14.55 4.87
C ASP A 175 3.31 -15.05 4.61
N ASN A 176 3.72 -16.08 5.34
CA ASN A 176 5.10 -16.57 5.30
C ASN A 176 5.51 -17.07 3.91
N GLU A 177 4.60 -17.68 3.12
CA GLU A 177 4.94 -18.11 1.76
C GLU A 177 5.21 -16.90 0.85
N VAL A 178 4.44 -15.81 1.04
CA VAL A 178 4.67 -14.55 0.33
C VAL A 178 5.97 -13.90 0.79
N MET A 179 6.23 -13.86 2.10
CA MET A 179 7.49 -13.31 2.63
C MET A 179 8.71 -14.07 2.10
N ILE A 180 8.66 -15.40 2.02
CA ILE A 180 9.74 -16.20 1.42
C ILE A 180 9.99 -15.76 -0.03
N LYS A 181 8.94 -15.54 -0.83
CA LYS A 181 9.08 -15.06 -2.21
C LYS A 181 9.72 -13.67 -2.27
N VAL A 182 9.28 -12.76 -1.39
CA VAL A 182 9.87 -11.41 -1.28
C VAL A 182 11.37 -11.49 -0.95
N LEU A 183 11.76 -12.34 -0.01
CA LEU A 183 13.16 -12.54 0.36
C LEU A 183 13.97 -13.22 -0.77
N GLN A 184 13.37 -14.10 -1.56
CA GLN A 184 13.98 -14.65 -2.77
C GLN A 184 14.24 -13.58 -3.83
N THR A 185 13.33 -12.62 -4.01
CA THR A 185 13.52 -11.45 -4.88
C THR A 185 14.71 -10.60 -4.43
N LEU A 186 14.87 -10.40 -3.11
CA LEU A 186 16.06 -9.77 -2.54
C LEU A 186 17.33 -10.60 -2.77
N GLY A 187 17.23 -11.92 -2.72
CA GLY A 187 18.33 -12.83 -3.03
C GLY A 187 18.80 -12.76 -4.47
N ALA A 188 17.87 -12.68 -5.43
CA ALA A 188 18.20 -12.44 -6.83
C ALA A 188 18.96 -11.11 -7.03
N SER A 189 18.68 -10.11 -6.18
CA SER A 189 19.36 -8.82 -6.16
C SER A 189 20.64 -8.79 -5.32
N LYS A 190 21.08 -9.94 -4.75
CA LYS A 190 22.23 -10.07 -3.83
C LYS A 190 22.15 -9.22 -2.56
N LYS A 191 20.93 -8.89 -2.13
CA LYS A 191 20.66 -8.12 -0.91
C LYS A 191 20.33 -8.99 0.30
N ALA A 192 19.96 -10.25 0.07
CA ALA A 192 19.61 -11.20 1.13
C ALA A 192 19.97 -12.66 0.74
N GLU A 193 20.04 -13.55 1.71
CA GLU A 193 20.22 -14.99 1.51
C GLU A 193 19.36 -15.75 2.53
N LEU A 194 18.47 -16.62 2.03
CA LEU A 194 17.67 -17.53 2.86
C LEU A 194 18.50 -18.74 3.27
N PHE A 195 18.31 -19.22 4.50
CA PHE A 195 18.97 -20.42 5.03
C PHE A 195 18.06 -21.15 6.03
N ASP A 196 18.51 -22.31 6.50
CA ASP A 196 17.80 -23.16 7.47
C ASP A 196 16.35 -23.48 7.03
N ASP A 197 16.22 -24.12 5.87
CA ASP A 197 14.92 -24.51 5.28
C ASP A 197 13.91 -23.35 5.16
N ASN A 198 14.41 -22.17 4.76
CA ASN A 198 13.65 -20.93 4.61
C ASN A 198 13.03 -20.44 5.93
N GLN A 199 13.63 -20.73 7.09
CA GLN A 199 13.22 -20.16 8.37
C GLN A 199 14.04 -18.92 8.74
N GLY A 200 15.25 -18.79 8.19
CA GLY A 200 16.16 -17.68 8.45
C GLY A 200 16.56 -16.93 7.18
N VAL A 201 16.88 -15.64 7.34
CA VAL A 201 17.42 -14.78 6.30
C VAL A 201 18.60 -13.96 6.82
N LYS A 202 19.64 -13.86 6.00
CA LYS A 202 20.78 -12.97 6.22
C LYS A 202 20.71 -11.84 5.22
N PHE A 203 20.74 -10.59 5.68
CA PHE A 203 20.77 -9.41 4.82
C PHE A 203 22.21 -8.93 4.59
N PHE A 204 22.47 -8.29 3.44
CA PHE A 204 23.76 -7.72 3.04
C PHE A 204 23.70 -6.20 2.83
#